data_AF-A0A9Q3F3J6-F1
#
_entry.id   AF-A0A9Q3F3J6-F1
#
_cell.length_a   1.000
_cell.length_b   1.000
_cell.length_c   1.000
_cell.angle_alpha   90.00
_cell.angle_beta   90.00
_cell.angle_gamma   90.00
#
_symmetry.space_group_name_H-M   'P 1'
#
loop_
_entity.id
_entity.type
_entity.pdbx_description
1 polymer ?
#
loop_
_entity_poly.entity_id
_entity_poly.type
_entity_poly.pdbx_seq_one_letter_code
_entity_poly.pdbx_strand_id
1 'polypeptide(L)'
;MKLLRIICHLGIYEYTRMPFGIKNATAHFQRMMDTIFQEEILEGGMVVYIDDIIIYSETWEEHVKYRDRVLINCTPINLKISLKKCNFGQQELLALGHKVSGLSLAIDQNKVLAVLQRPVPRNIKEVQYFLGFASYYRNHIKRFAHITSSLYKLCSKDVVFEITKERRDAYERIKYELTNAPVLIFPDFEIPFKLYIDEAYSQGLGAALQQRQIVDGEPREGVICYISRQLKDLEARYGVTQTECLCLVWALEKLHYYLKGAVFEFYTDCTALKSLLNMNTTNIHMLRWKIAIQEYRGNMSIIYKEGKSHTNADGLRRWPLDNVKSNPAHDPELAAKIPIHFMEIYRKKNSKFSESAPESGTLTQKEQELPYSE
;
A
#
# COMPACT_ATOMS: atom_id res chain seq x y z
N MET A 1 38.16 -7.36 -11.82
CA MET A 1 36.88 -6.80 -12.30
C MET A 1 37.05 -5.28 -12.27
N LYS A 2 37.50 -4.64 -13.38
CA LYS A 2 38.13 -3.29 -13.38
C LYS A 2 37.24 -2.09 -12.98
N LEU A 3 35.99 -2.31 -12.57
CA LEU A 3 34.96 -1.26 -12.44
C LEU A 3 34.94 -0.56 -11.07
N LEU A 4 35.59 -1.11 -10.04
CA LEU A 4 35.55 -0.59 -8.66
C LEU A 4 36.89 -0.02 -8.19
N ARG A 5 37.59 0.68 -9.09
CA ARG A 5 38.87 1.30 -8.78
C ARG A 5 38.71 2.75 -8.34
N ILE A 6 39.50 3.14 -7.36
CA ILE A 6 39.66 4.52 -6.91
C ILE A 6 41.10 4.95 -7.11
N ILE A 7 41.29 6.21 -7.48
CA ILE A 7 42.60 6.82 -7.63
C ILE A 7 42.83 7.69 -6.40
N CYS A 8 43.92 7.42 -5.70
CA CYS A 8 44.40 8.22 -4.58
C CYS A 8 45.79 8.77 -4.91
N HIS A 9 46.25 9.76 -4.13
CA HIS A 9 47.55 10.42 -4.34
C HIS A 9 48.77 9.46 -4.30
N LEU A 10 48.62 8.26 -3.72
CA LEU A 10 49.66 7.23 -3.65
C LEU A 10 49.45 6.04 -4.60
N GLY A 11 48.40 6.04 -5.43
CA GLY A 11 48.19 4.97 -6.40
C GLY A 11 46.72 4.60 -6.65
N ILE A 12 46.53 3.47 -7.32
CA ILE A 12 45.22 2.94 -7.72
C ILE A 12 44.87 1.77 -6.81
N TYR A 13 43.71 1.87 -6.15
CA TYR A 13 43.17 0.84 -5.27
C TYR A 13 41.89 0.25 -5.87
N GLU A 14 41.58 -1.01 -5.55
CA GLU A 14 40.36 -1.71 -6.01
C GLU A 14 39.59 -2.23 -4.79
N TYR A 15 38.28 -2.00 -4.75
CA TYR A 15 37.45 -2.56 -3.69
C TYR A 15 37.28 -4.08 -3.84
N THR A 16 37.51 -4.81 -2.75
CA THR A 16 37.32 -6.27 -2.67
C THR A 16 35.91 -6.69 -2.24
N ARG A 17 35.11 -5.71 -1.78
CA ARG A 17 33.72 -5.84 -1.35
C ARG A 17 32.90 -4.73 -2.01
N MET A 18 31.58 -4.83 -1.97
CA MET A 18 30.70 -3.83 -2.55
C MET A 18 30.86 -2.47 -1.82
N PRO A 19 31.36 -1.41 -2.47
CA PRO A 19 31.44 -0.09 -1.85
C PRO A 19 30.07 0.59 -1.80
N PHE A 20 29.94 1.56 -0.89
CA PHE A 20 28.78 2.46 -0.85
C PHE A 20 28.71 3.33 -2.11
N GLY A 21 27.50 3.75 -2.48
CA GLY A 21 27.25 4.66 -3.60
C GLY A 21 27.00 3.97 -4.95
N ILE A 22 27.15 2.64 -5.04
CA ILE A 22 26.73 1.90 -6.24
C ILE A 22 25.21 1.83 -6.29
N LYS A 23 24.62 2.32 -7.38
CA LYS A 23 23.16 2.37 -7.61
C LYS A 23 22.45 1.04 -7.38
N ASN A 24 23.07 -0.07 -7.77
CA ASN A 24 22.46 -1.42 -7.68
C ASN A 24 22.84 -2.19 -6.42
N ALA A 25 23.67 -1.62 -5.53
CA ALA A 25 24.16 -2.33 -4.35
C ALA A 25 23.02 -2.84 -3.47
N THR A 26 22.07 -1.95 -3.15
CA THR A 26 20.89 -2.25 -2.34
C THR A 26 20.05 -3.39 -2.93
N ALA A 27 19.84 -3.40 -4.25
CA ALA A 27 19.05 -4.43 -4.92
C ALA A 27 19.77 -5.80 -4.90
N HIS A 28 21.09 -5.80 -5.05
CA HIS A 28 21.89 -7.03 -4.90
C HIS A 28 21.87 -7.55 -3.47
N PHE A 29 21.96 -6.66 -2.48
CA PHE A 29 21.91 -7.04 -1.07
C PHE A 29 20.54 -7.61 -0.69
N GLN A 30 19.44 -6.95 -1.09
CA GLN A 30 18.08 -7.46 -0.89
C GLN A 30 17.93 -8.87 -1.47
N ARG A 31 18.35 -9.10 -2.73
CA ARG A 31 18.27 -10.43 -3.36
C ARG A 31 19.05 -11.50 -2.60
N MET A 32 20.22 -11.14 -2.08
CA MET A 32 21.01 -12.04 -1.24
C MET A 32 20.24 -12.41 0.02
N MET A 33 19.69 -11.42 0.73
CA MET A 33 18.90 -11.63 1.94
C MET A 33 17.64 -12.47 1.67
N ASP A 34 16.88 -12.16 0.61
CA ASP A 34 15.68 -12.92 0.20
C ASP A 34 16.01 -14.39 -0.06
N THR A 35 17.21 -14.68 -0.60
CA THR A 35 17.67 -16.04 -0.89
C THR A 35 18.06 -16.78 0.39
N ILE A 36 18.78 -16.11 1.31
CA ILE A 36 19.23 -16.71 2.57
C ILE A 36 18.06 -17.06 3.48
N PHE A 37 17.05 -16.19 3.49
CA PHE A 37 15.94 -16.24 4.42
C PHE A 37 14.61 -16.68 3.79
N GLN A 38 14.69 -17.29 2.62
CA GLN A 38 13.53 -17.64 1.82
C GLN A 38 12.52 -18.49 2.61
N GLU A 39 13.00 -19.42 3.43
CA GLU A 39 12.15 -20.31 4.22
C GLU A 39 11.37 -19.54 5.29
N GLU A 40 12.04 -18.73 6.12
CA GLU A 40 11.39 -17.97 7.20
C GLU A 40 10.41 -16.93 6.67
N ILE A 41 10.77 -16.31 5.54
CA ILE A 41 9.91 -15.41 4.78
C ILE A 41 8.65 -16.12 4.31
N LEU A 42 8.81 -17.31 3.69
CA LEU A 42 7.71 -18.08 3.14
C LEU A 42 6.83 -18.71 4.23
N GLU A 43 7.37 -18.97 5.41
CA GLU A 43 6.61 -19.42 6.58
C GLU A 43 5.82 -18.26 7.23
N GLY A 44 6.16 -17.02 6.91
CA GLY A 44 5.47 -15.83 7.40
C GLY A 44 5.91 -15.37 8.79
N GLY A 45 7.10 -15.79 9.25
CA GLY A 45 7.67 -15.35 10.54
C GLY A 45 8.62 -14.17 10.45
N MET A 46 8.89 -13.67 9.23
CA MET A 46 9.92 -12.66 9.02
C MET A 46 9.71 -11.83 7.76
N VAL A 47 10.13 -10.57 7.82
CA VAL A 47 10.29 -9.67 6.68
C VAL A 47 11.72 -9.16 6.63
N VAL A 48 12.30 -9.10 5.44
CA VAL A 48 13.58 -8.44 5.22
C VAL A 48 13.43 -7.23 4.31
N TYR A 49 13.95 -6.09 4.76
CA TYR A 49 14.04 -4.87 3.96
C TYR A 49 15.46 -4.31 4.00
N ILE A 50 16.19 -4.52 2.91
CA ILE A 50 17.59 -4.16 2.74
C ILE A 50 18.43 -4.77 3.87
N ASP A 51 18.79 -3.96 4.87
CA ASP A 51 19.65 -4.34 5.99
C ASP A 51 18.83 -4.70 7.25
N ASP A 52 17.53 -4.40 7.26
CA ASP A 52 16.65 -4.61 8.41
C ASP A 52 15.94 -5.96 8.31
N ILE A 53 16.13 -6.79 9.34
CA ILE A 53 15.44 -8.06 9.52
C ILE A 53 14.40 -7.88 10.63
N ILE A 54 13.12 -8.10 10.30
CA ILE A 54 12.01 -7.96 11.23
C ILE A 54 11.39 -9.34 11.44
N ILE A 55 11.55 -9.87 12.64
CA ILE A 55 10.98 -11.16 13.06
C ILE A 55 9.70 -10.88 13.86
N TYR A 56 8.63 -11.60 13.57
CA TYR A 56 7.37 -11.48 14.28
C TYR A 56 6.65 -12.83 14.33
N SER A 57 5.88 -13.05 15.39
CA SER A 57 5.16 -14.30 15.66
C SER A 57 4.03 -14.02 16.65
N GLU A 58 3.10 -14.98 16.80
CA GLU A 58 2.02 -14.86 17.78
C GLU A 58 2.47 -15.30 19.17
N THR A 59 3.31 -16.33 19.23
CA THR A 59 3.81 -16.90 20.47
C THR A 59 5.30 -16.61 20.66
N TRP A 60 5.72 -16.63 21.92
CA TRP A 60 7.12 -16.43 22.29
C TRP A 60 8.00 -17.60 21.82
N GLU A 61 7.46 -18.81 21.88
CA GLU A 61 8.13 -20.05 21.49
C GLU A 61 8.47 -20.04 19.99
N GLU A 62 7.50 -19.64 19.16
CA GLU A 62 7.74 -19.44 17.72
C GLU A 62 8.74 -18.30 17.47
N HIS A 63 8.65 -17.21 18.25
CA HIS A 63 9.57 -16.07 18.12
C HIS A 63 11.03 -16.50 18.30
N VAL A 64 11.27 -17.27 19.36
CA VAL A 64 12.59 -17.83 19.69
C VAL A 64 13.09 -18.74 18.58
N LYS A 65 12.21 -19.58 18.01
CA LYS A 65 12.54 -20.47 16.90
C LYS A 65 12.98 -19.69 15.65
N TYR A 66 12.23 -18.66 15.24
CA TYR A 66 12.62 -17.84 14.08
C TYR A 66 13.92 -17.08 14.31
N ARG A 67 14.09 -16.48 15.51
CA ARG A 67 15.35 -15.83 15.90
C ARG A 67 16.54 -16.78 15.75
N ASP A 68 16.43 -17.99 16.28
CA ASP A 68 17.53 -18.95 16.27
C ASP A 68 17.89 -19.38 14.85
N ARG A 69 16.89 -19.63 14.00
CA ARG A 69 17.11 -19.90 12.57
C ARG A 69 17.83 -18.76 11.85
N VAL A 70 17.43 -17.51 12.11
CA VAL A 70 18.10 -16.34 11.53
C VAL A 70 19.57 -16.30 11.90
N LEU A 71 19.90 -16.51 13.18
CA LEU A 71 21.29 -16.50 13.65
C LEU A 71 22.11 -17.66 13.06
N ILE A 72 21.51 -18.85 12.97
CA ILE A 72 22.12 -20.03 12.35
C ILE A 72 22.43 -19.76 10.87
N ASN A 73 21.47 -19.21 10.11
CA ASN A 73 21.63 -18.93 8.68
C ASN A 73 22.64 -17.80 8.40
N CYS A 74 22.84 -16.86 9.33
CA CYS A 74 23.87 -15.82 9.20
C CYS A 74 25.31 -16.34 9.33
N THR A 75 25.51 -17.40 10.09
CA THR A 75 26.85 -17.94 10.42
C THR A 75 27.63 -18.44 9.20
N PRO A 76 27.11 -19.32 8.32
CA PRO A 76 27.88 -19.88 7.20
C PRO A 76 28.28 -18.82 6.15
N ILE A 77 27.51 -17.74 6.03
CA ILE A 77 27.76 -16.65 5.08
C ILE A 77 28.56 -15.50 5.70
N ASN A 78 28.99 -15.62 6.96
CA ASN A 78 29.71 -14.60 7.71
C ASN A 78 28.99 -13.24 7.70
N LEU A 79 27.65 -13.26 7.76
CA LEU A 79 26.84 -12.06 7.88
C LEU A 79 26.91 -11.57 9.33
N LYS A 80 27.27 -10.30 9.52
CA LYS A 80 27.47 -9.72 10.85
C LYS A 80 26.29 -8.86 11.25
N ILE A 81 25.72 -9.17 12.41
CA ILE A 81 24.62 -8.41 13.00
C ILE A 81 25.17 -7.46 14.07
N SER A 82 24.78 -6.19 14.00
CA SER A 82 25.16 -5.18 14.99
C SER A 82 24.24 -5.26 16.22
N LEU A 83 24.63 -6.03 17.24
CA LEU A 83 23.85 -6.21 18.49
C LEU A 83 23.37 -4.90 19.12
N LYS A 84 24.16 -3.82 19.07
CA LYS A 84 23.78 -2.50 19.61
C LYS A 84 22.57 -1.86 18.94
N LYS A 85 22.22 -2.31 17.73
CA LYS A 85 21.07 -1.82 16.94
C LYS A 85 19.92 -2.83 16.92
N CYS A 86 20.08 -3.98 17.59
CA CYS A 86 19.05 -5.01 17.65
C CYS A 86 18.10 -4.74 18.80
N ASN A 87 16.81 -4.88 18.52
CA ASN A 87 15.76 -4.89 19.53
C ASN A 87 15.17 -6.30 19.57
N PHE A 88 15.04 -6.89 20.76
CA PHE A 88 14.55 -8.25 20.93
C PHE A 88 13.30 -8.28 21.81
N GLY A 89 12.33 -9.12 21.45
CA GLY A 89 11.17 -9.44 22.28
C GLY A 89 10.29 -8.24 22.64
N GLN A 90 10.15 -7.29 21.73
CA GLN A 90 9.29 -6.12 21.94
C GLN A 90 7.87 -6.38 21.40
N GLN A 91 6.86 -5.91 22.12
CA GLN A 91 5.47 -5.90 21.62
C GLN A 91 5.23 -4.83 20.55
N GLU A 92 6.05 -3.78 20.56
CA GLU A 92 6.05 -2.70 19.59
C GLU A 92 7.48 -2.42 19.11
N LEU A 93 7.65 -2.21 17.80
CA LEU A 93 8.93 -1.96 17.17
C LEU A 93 8.87 -0.66 16.35
N LEU A 94 9.93 0.14 16.42
CA LEU A 94 10.16 1.23 15.47
C LEU A 94 10.93 0.68 14.27
N ALA A 95 10.26 0.56 13.13
CA ALA A 95 10.83 0.03 11.89
C ALA A 95 10.40 0.88 10.70
N LEU A 96 11.33 1.16 9.79
CA LEU A 96 11.07 1.89 8.53
C LEU A 96 10.33 3.24 8.73
N GLY A 97 10.53 3.93 9.86
CA GLY A 97 9.83 5.20 10.13
C GLY A 97 8.36 5.06 10.54
N HIS A 98 7.95 3.84 10.91
CA HIS A 98 6.66 3.52 11.50
C HIS A 98 6.86 2.88 12.87
N LYS A 99 5.84 3.05 13.73
CA LYS A 99 5.68 2.27 14.96
C LYS A 99 4.75 1.10 14.65
N VAL A 100 5.30 -0.09 14.64
CA VAL A 100 4.61 -1.35 14.33
C VAL A 100 4.30 -2.06 15.63
N SER A 101 3.05 -2.46 15.83
CA SER A 101 2.64 -3.40 16.88
C SER A 101 2.10 -4.68 16.23
N GLY A 102 1.76 -5.71 17.02
CA GLY A 102 1.15 -6.92 16.47
C GLY A 102 -0.18 -6.68 15.74
N LEU A 103 -0.87 -5.57 16.00
CA LEU A 103 -2.22 -5.29 15.48
C LEU A 103 -2.27 -4.04 14.58
N SER A 104 -1.24 -3.19 14.61
CA SER A 104 -1.34 -1.87 14.02
C SER A 104 -0.03 -1.28 13.50
N LEU A 105 -0.19 -0.32 12.60
CA LEU A 105 0.85 0.50 12.01
C LEU A 105 0.54 1.97 12.30
N ALA A 106 1.40 2.61 13.08
CA ALA A 106 1.34 4.04 13.38
C ALA A 106 2.55 4.77 12.79
N ILE A 107 2.43 6.08 12.62
CA ILE A 107 3.57 6.92 12.22
C ILE A 107 4.52 7.09 13.41
N ASP A 108 5.83 7.00 13.19
CA ASP A 108 6.81 7.40 14.19
C ASP A 108 6.74 8.93 14.40
N GLN A 109 6.15 9.34 15.52
CA GLN A 109 5.96 10.74 15.86
C GLN A 109 7.29 11.50 15.95
N ASN A 110 8.41 10.84 16.27
CA ASN A 110 9.72 11.49 16.29
C ASN A 110 10.16 11.97 14.90
N LYS A 111 9.77 11.24 13.84
CA LYS A 111 10.02 11.64 12.44
C LYS A 111 9.13 12.80 12.03
N VAL A 112 7.90 12.85 12.53
CA VAL A 112 6.92 13.92 12.25
C VAL A 112 7.32 15.22 12.95
N LEU A 113 7.86 15.16 14.18
CA LEU A 113 8.32 16.33 14.93
C LEU A 113 9.31 17.20 14.14
N ALA A 114 10.24 16.56 13.41
CA ALA A 114 11.21 17.28 12.57
C ALA A 114 10.54 18.07 11.43
N VAL A 115 9.37 17.64 10.96
CA VAL A 115 8.59 18.33 9.92
C VAL A 115 7.65 19.37 10.53
N LEU A 116 7.12 19.13 11.72
CA LEU A 116 6.29 20.09 12.45
C LEU A 116 7.02 21.40 12.74
N GLN A 117 8.31 21.30 13.06
CA GLN A 117 9.15 22.46 13.37
C GLN A 117 9.62 23.22 12.13
N ARG A 118 9.39 22.70 10.92
CA ARG A 118 9.83 23.38 9.70
C ARG A 118 8.93 24.58 9.37
N PRO A 119 9.53 25.74 9.05
CA PRO A 119 8.76 26.87 8.57
C PRO A 119 8.14 26.56 7.21
N VAL A 120 7.18 27.39 6.80
CA VAL A 120 6.56 27.29 5.47
C VAL A 120 7.65 27.36 4.38
N PRO A 121 7.61 26.48 3.37
CA PRO A 121 8.65 26.41 2.34
C PRO A 121 8.87 27.74 1.62
N ARG A 122 10.14 28.07 1.34
CA ARG A 122 10.55 29.31 0.67
C ARG A 122 10.97 29.12 -0.78
N ASN A 123 11.09 27.87 -1.23
CA ASN A 123 11.45 27.53 -2.60
C ASN A 123 10.83 26.18 -3.01
N ILE A 124 10.85 25.91 -4.33
CA ILE A 124 10.28 24.69 -4.92
C ILE A 124 10.94 23.42 -4.34
N LYS A 125 12.26 23.45 -4.08
CA LYS A 125 12.98 22.27 -3.55
C LYS A 125 12.49 21.88 -2.16
N GLU A 126 12.23 22.85 -1.29
CA GLU A 126 11.67 22.62 0.04
C GLU A 126 10.25 22.06 -0.03
N VAL A 127 9.43 22.55 -0.96
CA VAL A 127 8.08 22.01 -1.19
C VAL A 127 8.17 20.56 -1.68
N GLN A 128 9.05 20.27 -2.66
CA GLN A 128 9.25 18.91 -3.18
C GLN A 128 9.73 17.95 -2.09
N TYR A 129 10.67 18.39 -1.24
CA TYR A 129 11.12 17.59 -0.10
C TYR A 129 9.98 17.31 0.88
N PHE A 130 9.19 18.33 1.22
CA PHE A 130 8.05 18.18 2.12
C PHE A 130 6.99 17.24 1.54
N LEU A 131 6.63 17.41 0.27
CA LEU A 131 5.67 16.54 -0.41
C LEU A 131 6.19 15.11 -0.51
N GLY A 132 7.48 14.91 -0.80
CA GLY A 132 8.12 13.61 -0.78
C GLY A 132 7.96 12.92 0.58
N PHE A 133 8.28 13.63 1.66
CA PHE A 133 8.09 13.14 3.03
C PHE A 133 6.61 12.83 3.34
N ALA A 134 5.70 13.78 3.10
CA ALA A 134 4.29 13.59 3.39
C ALA A 134 3.67 12.46 2.56
N SER A 135 4.14 12.28 1.32
CA SER A 135 3.69 11.20 0.45
C SER A 135 4.08 9.82 0.96
N TYR A 136 5.14 9.69 1.76
CA TYR A 136 5.50 8.43 2.39
C TYR A 136 4.39 7.94 3.33
N TYR A 137 3.75 8.86 4.03
CA TYR A 137 2.66 8.59 4.98
C TYR A 137 1.26 8.77 4.40
N ARG A 138 1.12 8.87 3.06
CA ARG A 138 -0.17 9.18 2.40
C ARG A 138 -1.31 8.23 2.79
N ASN A 139 -0.98 6.97 3.10
CA ASN A 139 -1.96 5.94 3.48
C ASN A 139 -2.66 6.23 4.81
N HIS A 140 -2.08 7.09 5.66
CA HIS A 140 -2.69 7.55 6.89
C HIS A 140 -3.57 8.79 6.70
N ILE A 141 -3.48 9.47 5.54
CA ILE A 141 -4.09 10.78 5.34
C ILE A 141 -5.29 10.64 4.41
N LYS A 142 -6.49 10.84 4.97
CA LYS A 142 -7.72 10.91 4.18
C LYS A 142 -7.64 12.07 3.18
N ARG A 143 -7.99 11.82 1.91
CA ARG A 143 -8.01 12.82 0.82
C ARG A 143 -6.66 13.54 0.59
N PHE A 144 -5.54 12.86 0.81
CA PHE A 144 -4.19 13.40 0.62
C PHE A 144 -4.00 14.18 -0.70
N ALA A 145 -4.44 13.61 -1.83
CA ALA A 145 -4.28 14.20 -3.16
C ALA A 145 -5.03 15.54 -3.34
N HIS A 146 -6.17 15.69 -2.64
CA HIS A 146 -6.94 16.93 -2.65
C HIS A 146 -6.21 18.02 -1.87
N ILE A 147 -5.79 17.72 -0.64
CA ILE A 147 -5.11 18.67 0.24
C ILE A 147 -3.79 19.15 -0.39
N THR A 148 -3.01 18.23 -0.96
CA THR A 148 -1.70 18.55 -1.55
C THR A 148 -1.77 19.15 -2.96
N SER A 149 -2.95 19.30 -3.54
CA SER A 149 -3.11 19.67 -4.95
C SER A 149 -2.48 21.01 -5.32
N SER A 150 -2.70 22.03 -4.50
CA SER A 150 -2.16 23.38 -4.67
C SER A 150 -0.64 23.44 -4.49
N LEU A 151 -0.09 22.53 -3.68
CA LEU A 151 1.36 22.40 -3.44
C LEU A 151 2.07 21.65 -4.56
N TYR A 152 1.46 20.61 -5.12
CA TYR A 152 2.00 19.96 -6.32
C TYR A 152 1.96 20.89 -7.53
N LYS A 153 0.89 21.69 -7.68
CA LYS A 153 0.79 22.77 -8.67
C LYS A 153 1.97 23.74 -8.62
N LEU A 154 2.42 24.09 -7.41
CA LEU A 154 3.55 24.99 -7.17
C LEU A 154 4.90 24.41 -7.65
N CYS A 155 4.99 23.10 -7.85
CA CYS A 155 6.20 22.42 -8.27
C CYS A 155 6.29 22.25 -9.81
N SER A 156 5.27 22.67 -10.56
CA SER A 156 5.27 22.69 -12.03
C SER A 156 6.18 23.79 -12.57
N LYS A 157 6.82 23.55 -13.72
CA LYS A 157 7.77 24.49 -14.34
C LYS A 157 7.14 25.82 -14.75
N ASP A 158 5.86 25.79 -15.11
CA ASP A 158 5.12 26.93 -15.66
C ASP A 158 4.45 27.80 -14.59
N VAL A 159 4.68 27.50 -13.31
CA VAL A 159 4.03 28.17 -12.19
C VAL A 159 5.04 28.97 -11.39
N VAL A 160 4.76 30.27 -11.22
CA VAL A 160 5.57 31.14 -10.37
C VAL A 160 5.48 30.69 -8.92
N PHE A 161 6.62 30.66 -8.24
CA PHE A 161 6.67 30.30 -6.84
C PHE A 161 6.02 31.38 -5.98
N GLU A 162 4.83 31.10 -5.44
CA GLU A 162 4.10 31.99 -4.55
C GLU A 162 3.38 31.19 -3.46
N ILE A 163 3.59 31.55 -2.20
CA ILE A 163 2.85 30.95 -1.08
C ILE A 163 1.58 31.75 -0.85
N THR A 164 0.53 31.39 -1.59
CA THR A 164 -0.83 31.92 -1.40
C THR A 164 -1.44 31.40 -0.10
N LYS A 165 -2.54 32.02 0.35
CA LYS A 165 -3.30 31.54 1.53
C LYS A 165 -3.69 30.06 1.39
N GLU A 166 -4.23 29.68 0.23
CA GLU A 166 -4.61 28.28 -0.07
C GLU A 166 -3.43 27.30 0.09
N ARG A 167 -2.25 27.65 -0.42
CA ARG A 167 -1.05 26.81 -0.32
C ARG A 167 -0.53 26.72 1.11
N ARG A 168 -0.60 27.81 1.87
CA ARG A 168 -0.26 27.82 3.30
C ARG A 168 -1.23 26.95 4.11
N ASP A 169 -2.53 27.07 3.86
CA ASP A 169 -3.56 26.29 4.53
C ASP A 169 -3.40 24.79 4.21
N ALA A 170 -3.08 24.44 2.95
CA ALA A 170 -2.74 23.08 2.55
C ALA A 170 -1.50 22.52 3.28
N TYR A 171 -0.44 23.33 3.40
CA TYR A 171 0.79 22.94 4.11
C TYR A 171 0.53 22.66 5.59
N GLU A 172 -0.16 23.56 6.29
CA GLU A 172 -0.49 23.37 7.69
C GLU A 172 -1.52 22.24 7.89
N ARG A 173 -2.45 22.05 6.95
CA ARG A 173 -3.38 20.92 7.00
C ARG A 173 -2.64 19.58 6.96
N ILE A 174 -1.67 19.41 6.06
CA ILE A 174 -0.88 18.17 5.99
C ILE A 174 -0.08 17.95 7.27
N LYS A 175 0.51 19.00 7.85
CA LYS A 175 1.19 18.89 9.15
C LYS A 175 0.23 18.42 10.26
N TYR A 176 -0.97 18.97 10.30
CA TYR A 176 -2.01 18.55 11.23
C TYR A 176 -2.40 17.07 11.03
N GLU A 177 -2.63 16.65 9.79
CA GLU A 177 -2.99 15.25 9.45
C GLU A 177 -1.86 14.26 9.77
N LEU A 178 -0.59 14.63 9.56
CA LEU A 178 0.56 13.78 9.93
C LEU A 178 0.68 13.58 11.44
N THR A 179 0.26 14.59 12.22
CA THR A 179 0.33 14.55 13.70
C THR A 179 -0.82 13.74 14.27
N ASN A 180 -2.02 13.95 13.74
CA ASN A 180 -3.26 13.30 14.18
C ASN A 180 -3.62 12.09 13.32
N ALA A 181 -2.66 11.57 12.58
CA ALA A 181 -2.83 10.44 11.69
C ALA A 181 -3.43 9.26 12.47
N PRO A 182 -4.53 8.66 11.98
CA PRO A 182 -5.07 7.46 12.61
C PRO A 182 -4.04 6.34 12.54
N VAL A 183 -4.09 5.52 13.59
CA VAL A 183 -3.41 4.23 13.63
C VAL A 183 -4.08 3.32 12.60
N LEU A 184 -3.30 2.80 11.66
CA LEU A 184 -3.79 1.84 10.68
C LEU A 184 -3.79 0.44 11.31
N ILE A 185 -4.80 -0.36 11.02
CA ILE A 185 -4.86 -1.76 11.47
C ILE A 185 -4.30 -2.68 10.39
N PHE A 186 -3.74 -3.82 10.81
CA PHE A 186 -3.37 -4.87 9.87
C PHE A 186 -4.62 -5.54 9.30
N PRO A 187 -4.65 -5.85 7.99
CA PRO A 187 -5.80 -6.49 7.36
C PRO A 187 -5.94 -7.94 7.84
N ASP A 188 -7.16 -8.40 8.08
CA ASP A 188 -7.48 -9.80 8.33
C ASP A 188 -8.27 -10.35 7.14
N PHE A 189 -7.73 -11.30 6.38
CA PHE A 189 -8.36 -11.79 5.16
C PHE A 189 -9.56 -12.71 5.40
N GLU A 190 -9.82 -13.14 6.64
CA GLU A 190 -11.00 -13.94 6.99
C GLU A 190 -12.24 -13.08 7.20
N ILE A 191 -12.03 -11.80 7.52
CA ILE A 191 -13.09 -10.86 7.82
C ILE A 191 -13.40 -10.05 6.55
N PRO A 192 -14.68 -9.77 6.23
CA PRO A 192 -15.01 -8.95 5.08
C PRO A 192 -14.41 -7.53 5.16
N PHE A 193 -13.81 -7.07 4.06
CA PHE A 193 -13.35 -5.69 3.95
C PHE A 193 -14.52 -4.74 3.68
N LYS A 194 -14.34 -3.47 3.99
CA LYS A 194 -15.25 -2.39 3.63
C LYS A 194 -14.52 -1.35 2.82
N LEU A 195 -14.91 -1.20 1.57
CA LEU A 195 -14.39 -0.19 0.67
C LEU A 195 -15.36 0.97 0.60
N TYR A 196 -14.93 2.12 1.12
CA TYR A 196 -15.65 3.38 1.00
C TYR A 196 -15.03 4.20 -0.11
N ILE A 197 -15.85 4.65 -1.06
CA ILE A 197 -15.46 5.76 -1.93
C ILE A 197 -15.96 7.07 -1.33
N ASP A 198 -15.12 8.08 -1.44
CA ASP A 198 -15.44 9.43 -1.00
C ASP A 198 -15.20 10.34 -2.21
N GLU A 199 -16.27 10.56 -2.98
CA GLU A 199 -16.25 11.59 -4.01
C GLU A 199 -16.21 12.97 -3.35
N ALA A 200 -15.00 13.50 -3.22
CA ALA A 200 -14.81 14.92 -3.00
C ALA A 200 -15.14 15.65 -4.31
N TYR A 201 -16.41 16.02 -4.44
CA TYR A 201 -16.99 16.87 -5.47
C TYR A 201 -15.93 17.76 -6.15
N SER A 202 -15.70 17.50 -7.44
CA SER A 202 -14.99 18.32 -8.45
C SER A 202 -13.47 18.22 -8.65
N GLN A 203 -12.65 17.54 -7.83
CA GLN A 203 -11.17 17.63 -8.02
C GLN A 203 -10.31 16.36 -7.84
N GLY A 204 -10.85 15.23 -7.36
CA GLY A 204 -10.04 14.02 -7.16
C GLY A 204 -10.82 12.77 -6.79
N LEU A 205 -10.16 11.62 -6.90
CA LEU A 205 -10.67 10.32 -6.46
C LEU A 205 -10.13 10.02 -5.06
N GLY A 206 -10.96 9.43 -4.22
CA GLY A 206 -10.60 9.03 -2.87
C GLY A 206 -11.30 7.74 -2.46
N ALA A 207 -10.56 6.84 -1.81
CA ALA A 207 -11.15 5.66 -1.19
C ALA A 207 -10.48 5.37 0.16
N ALA A 208 -11.25 4.75 1.05
CA ALA A 208 -10.78 4.23 2.32
C ALA A 208 -11.09 2.74 2.37
N LEU A 209 -10.06 1.93 2.65
CA LEU A 209 -10.22 0.52 2.95
C LEU A 209 -10.27 0.37 4.47
N GLN A 210 -11.36 -0.20 4.96
CA GLN A 210 -11.63 -0.37 6.37
C GLN A 210 -12.01 -1.82 6.66
N GLN A 211 -11.93 -2.19 7.93
CA GLN A 211 -12.36 -3.49 8.39
C GLN A 211 -12.86 -3.40 9.83
N ARG A 212 -13.90 -4.17 10.14
CA ARG A 212 -14.41 -4.30 11.50
C ARG A 212 -13.65 -5.41 12.21
N GLN A 213 -12.75 -5.05 13.11
CA GLN A 213 -11.95 -6.00 13.88
C GLN A 213 -12.23 -5.85 15.37
N ILE A 214 -12.02 -6.92 16.13
CA ILE A 214 -12.09 -6.88 17.58
C ILE A 214 -10.72 -6.43 18.09
N VAL A 215 -10.67 -5.25 18.70
CA VAL A 215 -9.46 -4.70 19.32
C VAL A 215 -9.76 -4.50 20.79
N ASP A 216 -8.99 -5.14 21.67
CA ASP A 216 -9.18 -5.12 23.12
C ASP A 216 -10.57 -5.64 23.56
N GLY A 217 -11.12 -6.63 22.85
CA GLY A 217 -12.44 -7.20 23.15
C GLY A 217 -13.63 -6.42 22.61
N GLU A 218 -13.41 -5.24 22.02
CA GLU A 218 -14.47 -4.39 21.46
C GLU A 218 -14.41 -4.36 19.93
N PRO A 219 -15.55 -4.46 19.22
CA PRO A 219 -15.58 -4.33 17.78
C PRO A 219 -15.32 -2.87 17.38
N ARG A 220 -14.19 -2.62 16.71
CA ARG A 220 -13.82 -1.30 16.18
C ARG A 220 -13.70 -1.37 14.66
N GLU A 221 -14.17 -0.32 14.00
CA GLU A 221 -13.95 -0.14 12.57
C GLU A 221 -12.60 0.55 12.38
N GLY A 222 -11.59 -0.25 12.02
CA GLY A 222 -10.24 0.23 11.81
C GLY A 222 -9.98 0.55 10.34
N VAL A 223 -9.10 1.51 10.11
CA VAL A 223 -8.65 1.87 8.76
C VAL A 223 -7.44 1.04 8.40
N ILE A 224 -7.46 0.38 7.25
CA ILE A 224 -6.29 -0.33 6.72
C ILE A 224 -5.44 0.65 5.91
N CYS A 225 -6.08 1.41 5.02
CA CYS A 225 -5.40 2.49 4.30
C CYS A 225 -6.38 3.50 3.67
N TYR A 226 -5.88 4.70 3.45
CA TYR A 226 -6.48 5.69 2.56
C TYR A 226 -5.72 5.73 1.24
N ILE A 227 -6.46 5.80 0.13
CA ILE A 227 -5.90 6.07 -1.19
C ILE A 227 -6.58 7.30 -1.77
N SER A 228 -5.81 8.12 -2.48
CA SER A 228 -6.38 9.24 -3.23
C SER A 228 -5.50 9.60 -4.43
N ARG A 229 -6.12 10.10 -5.50
CA ARG A 229 -5.40 10.67 -6.65
C ARG A 229 -6.17 11.83 -7.26
N GLN A 230 -5.47 12.66 -8.02
CA GLN A 230 -6.11 13.70 -8.83
C GLN A 230 -6.74 13.10 -10.09
N LEU A 231 -7.80 13.75 -10.59
CA LEU A 231 -8.42 13.42 -11.87
C LEU A 231 -7.49 13.84 -13.02
N LYS A 232 -7.47 13.04 -14.09
CA LYS A 232 -6.89 13.42 -15.39
C LYS A 232 -7.83 14.42 -16.08
N ASP A 233 -7.35 15.19 -17.05
CA ASP A 233 -8.17 16.25 -17.68
C ASP A 233 -9.37 15.72 -18.43
N LEU A 234 -9.23 14.53 -19.02
CA LEU A 234 -10.34 13.82 -19.64
C LEU A 234 -11.34 13.32 -18.60
N GLU A 235 -10.84 12.83 -17.46
CA GLU A 235 -11.67 12.34 -16.35
C GLU A 235 -12.42 13.48 -15.65
N ALA A 236 -11.84 14.68 -15.61
CA ALA A 236 -12.48 15.88 -15.06
C ALA A 236 -13.74 16.31 -15.85
N ARG A 237 -13.93 15.80 -17.06
CA ARG A 237 -15.13 16.03 -17.89
C ARG A 237 -16.21 14.96 -17.71
N TYR A 238 -15.95 13.92 -16.93
CA TYR A 238 -16.91 12.86 -16.67
C TYR A 238 -18.07 13.36 -15.82
N GLY A 239 -19.26 12.85 -16.11
CA GLY A 239 -20.42 13.05 -15.24
C GLY A 239 -20.26 12.28 -13.93
N VAL A 240 -21.03 12.64 -12.90
CA VAL A 240 -20.94 12.06 -11.54
C VAL A 240 -20.91 10.53 -11.56
N THR A 241 -21.85 9.88 -12.25
CA THR A 241 -21.89 8.41 -12.36
C THR A 241 -20.64 7.78 -12.99
N GLN A 242 -20.04 8.46 -13.97
CA GLN A 242 -18.82 7.99 -14.62
C GLN A 242 -17.61 8.17 -13.71
N THR A 243 -17.55 9.28 -12.97
CA THR A 243 -16.49 9.54 -11.99
C THR A 243 -16.55 8.53 -10.84
N GLU A 244 -17.73 8.17 -10.37
CA GLU A 244 -17.87 7.17 -9.31
C GLU A 244 -17.46 5.78 -9.79
N CYS A 245 -17.85 5.42 -11.01
CA CYS A 245 -17.44 4.16 -11.61
C CYS A 245 -15.92 4.11 -11.82
N LEU A 246 -15.33 5.20 -12.30
CA LEU A 246 -13.89 5.36 -12.40
C LEU A 246 -13.21 5.22 -11.03
N CYS A 247 -13.78 5.82 -9.98
CA CYS A 247 -13.27 5.74 -8.62
C CYS A 247 -13.25 4.29 -8.13
N LEU A 248 -14.34 3.54 -8.36
CA LEU A 248 -14.41 2.12 -8.02
C LEU A 248 -13.35 1.32 -8.78
N VAL A 249 -13.29 1.43 -10.11
CA VAL A 249 -12.33 0.67 -10.92
C VAL A 249 -10.89 0.96 -10.50
N TRP A 250 -10.57 2.23 -10.30
CA TRP A 250 -9.25 2.66 -9.83
C TRP A 250 -8.95 2.12 -8.43
N ALA A 251 -9.91 2.15 -7.50
CA ALA A 251 -9.73 1.62 -6.15
C ALA A 251 -9.53 0.10 -6.16
N LEU A 252 -10.29 -0.64 -7.00
CA LEU A 252 -10.12 -2.08 -7.17
C LEU A 252 -8.75 -2.43 -7.74
N GLU A 253 -8.27 -1.70 -8.75
CA GLU A 253 -6.94 -1.90 -9.32
C GLU A 253 -5.84 -1.58 -8.30
N LYS A 254 -5.96 -0.44 -7.60
CA LYS A 254 -4.98 -0.02 -6.60
C LYS A 254 -4.96 -0.91 -5.37
N LEU A 255 -6.09 -1.47 -4.96
CA LEU A 255 -6.21 -2.34 -3.79
C LEU A 255 -6.33 -3.82 -4.17
N HIS A 256 -5.96 -4.19 -5.41
CA HIS A 256 -6.08 -5.54 -5.94
C HIS A 256 -5.50 -6.58 -4.99
N TYR A 257 -4.35 -6.29 -4.39
CA TYR A 257 -3.68 -7.19 -3.49
C TYR A 257 -4.47 -7.46 -2.20
N TYR A 258 -5.28 -6.50 -1.70
CA TYR A 258 -6.19 -6.72 -0.57
C TYR A 258 -7.49 -7.41 -0.99
N LEU A 259 -8.08 -6.98 -2.10
CA LEU A 259 -9.46 -7.32 -2.46
C LEU A 259 -9.57 -8.59 -3.32
N LYS A 260 -8.50 -9.00 -4.01
CA LYS A 260 -8.55 -10.18 -4.88
C LYS A 260 -8.78 -11.44 -4.06
N GLY A 261 -9.92 -12.10 -4.30
CA GLY A 261 -10.32 -13.32 -3.61
C GLY A 261 -10.90 -13.09 -2.21
N ALA A 262 -10.84 -11.88 -1.66
CA ALA A 262 -11.46 -11.54 -0.39
C ALA A 262 -12.94 -11.18 -0.57
N VAL A 263 -13.74 -11.38 0.48
CA VAL A 263 -15.12 -10.86 0.55
C VAL A 263 -15.08 -9.42 0.99
N PHE A 264 -15.83 -8.55 0.32
CA PHE A 264 -15.89 -7.15 0.71
C PHE A 264 -17.20 -6.46 0.36
N GLU A 265 -17.48 -5.40 1.12
CA GLU A 265 -18.61 -4.52 0.94
C GLU A 265 -18.13 -3.22 0.31
N PHE A 266 -18.72 -2.84 -0.81
CA PHE A 266 -18.47 -1.57 -1.48
C PHE A 266 -19.58 -0.58 -1.13
N TYR A 267 -19.21 0.53 -0.51
CA TYR A 267 -20.12 1.59 -0.09
C TYR A 267 -20.05 2.78 -1.06
N THR A 268 -21.20 3.15 -1.62
CA THR A 268 -21.37 4.25 -2.59
C THR A 268 -22.67 5.02 -2.32
N ASP A 269 -22.68 6.30 -2.64
CA ASP A 269 -23.84 7.18 -2.67
C ASP A 269 -24.45 7.35 -4.08
N CYS A 270 -23.96 6.61 -5.08
CA CYS A 270 -24.61 6.49 -6.39
C CYS A 270 -25.42 5.22 -6.53
N THR A 271 -26.74 5.41 -6.64
CA THR A 271 -27.67 4.35 -6.98
C THR A 271 -27.40 3.76 -8.37
N ALA A 272 -26.84 4.52 -9.31
CA ALA A 272 -26.60 4.04 -10.66
C ALA A 272 -25.51 2.94 -10.72
N LEU A 273 -24.56 2.90 -9.77
CA LEU A 273 -23.56 1.82 -9.70
C LEU A 273 -24.18 0.46 -9.35
N LYS A 274 -25.28 0.42 -8.59
CA LYS A 274 -26.02 -0.82 -8.35
C LYS A 274 -26.59 -1.39 -9.66
N SER A 275 -27.10 -0.52 -10.52
CA SER A 275 -27.76 -0.93 -11.76
C SER A 275 -26.79 -1.11 -12.93
N LEU A 276 -25.62 -0.45 -12.88
CA LEU A 276 -24.62 -0.43 -13.95
C LEU A 276 -24.18 -1.83 -14.38
N LEU A 277 -24.07 -2.76 -13.44
CA LEU A 277 -23.66 -4.13 -13.72
C LEU A 277 -24.73 -4.95 -14.46
N ASN A 278 -26.00 -4.57 -14.33
CA ASN A 278 -27.13 -5.24 -14.96
C ASN A 278 -27.55 -4.57 -16.28
N MET A 279 -27.11 -3.33 -16.52
CA MET A 279 -27.41 -2.59 -17.74
C MET A 279 -26.60 -3.09 -18.94
N ASN A 280 -27.27 -3.18 -20.10
CA ASN A 280 -26.61 -3.27 -21.40
C ASN A 280 -26.09 -1.87 -21.77
N THR A 281 -24.78 -1.66 -21.60
CA THR A 281 -24.14 -0.37 -21.87
C THR A 281 -23.63 -0.32 -23.30
N THR A 282 -24.05 0.69 -24.07
CA THR A 282 -23.55 0.97 -25.42
C THR A 282 -22.21 1.72 -25.42
N ASN A 283 -21.82 2.29 -24.28
CA ASN A 283 -20.58 3.03 -24.12
C ASN A 283 -19.39 2.08 -23.85
N ILE A 284 -18.40 2.09 -24.76
CA ILE A 284 -17.21 1.24 -24.73
C ILE A 284 -16.38 1.43 -23.44
N HIS A 285 -16.30 2.64 -22.89
CA HIS A 285 -15.57 2.90 -21.64
C HIS A 285 -16.23 2.22 -20.44
N MET A 286 -17.56 2.33 -20.36
CA MET A 286 -18.34 1.66 -19.30
C MET A 286 -18.28 0.14 -19.43
N LEU A 287 -18.23 -0.39 -20.66
CA LEU A 287 -18.05 -1.83 -20.89
C LEU A 287 -16.70 -2.34 -20.37
N ARG A 288 -15.62 -1.61 -20.62
CA ARG A 288 -14.27 -1.94 -20.09
C ARG A 288 -14.26 -1.95 -18.57
N TRP A 289 -14.86 -0.96 -17.94
CA TRP A 289 -14.99 -0.88 -16.48
C TRP A 289 -15.85 -2.00 -15.91
N LYS A 290 -16.95 -2.34 -16.59
CA LYS A 290 -17.78 -3.49 -16.23
C LYS A 290 -16.98 -4.78 -16.23
N ILE A 291 -16.16 -5.03 -17.25
CA ILE A 291 -15.29 -6.21 -17.34
C ILE A 291 -14.29 -6.24 -16.18
N ALA A 292 -13.64 -5.11 -15.87
CA ALA A 292 -12.71 -5.03 -14.75
C ALA A 292 -13.37 -5.33 -13.39
N ILE A 293 -14.61 -4.86 -13.19
CA ILE A 293 -15.37 -5.11 -11.96
C ILE A 293 -15.82 -6.58 -11.85
N GLN A 294 -16.02 -7.29 -12.97
CA GLN A 294 -16.47 -8.69 -12.95
C GLN A 294 -15.53 -9.61 -12.17
N GLU A 295 -14.20 -9.37 -12.19
CA GLU A 295 -13.23 -10.19 -11.44
C GLU A 295 -13.56 -10.23 -9.93
N TYR A 296 -14.16 -9.18 -9.39
CA TYR A 296 -14.49 -9.07 -7.96
C TYR A 296 -15.94 -9.36 -7.64
N ARG A 297 -16.79 -9.54 -8.67
CA ARG A 297 -18.24 -9.49 -8.47
C ARG A 297 -18.77 -10.61 -7.58
N GLY A 298 -18.17 -11.80 -7.66
CA GLY A 298 -18.56 -12.95 -6.83
C GLY A 298 -18.40 -12.70 -5.33
N ASN A 299 -17.43 -11.87 -4.95
CA ASN A 299 -17.08 -11.64 -3.54
C ASN A 299 -17.39 -10.19 -3.09
N MET A 300 -17.96 -9.35 -3.97
CA MET A 300 -18.26 -7.94 -3.70
C MET A 300 -19.76 -7.71 -3.52
N SER A 301 -20.14 -7.08 -2.42
CA SER A 301 -21.51 -6.61 -2.14
C SER A 301 -21.62 -5.09 -2.25
N ILE A 302 -22.50 -4.57 -3.11
CA ILE A 302 -22.69 -3.12 -3.29
C ILE A 302 -23.77 -2.60 -2.34
N ILE A 303 -23.37 -1.75 -1.40
CA ILE A 303 -24.22 -1.14 -0.38
C ILE A 303 -24.38 0.35 -0.70
N TYR A 304 -25.63 0.79 -0.79
CA TYR A 304 -25.94 2.21 -0.97
C TYR A 304 -26.06 2.87 0.40
N LYS A 305 -25.40 4.01 0.59
CA LYS A 305 -25.50 4.83 1.80
C LYS A 305 -25.83 6.27 1.40
N GLU A 306 -26.91 6.84 1.95
CA GLU A 306 -27.29 8.23 1.65
C GLU A 306 -26.20 9.22 2.08
N GLY A 307 -25.78 10.10 1.17
CA GLY A 307 -24.72 11.11 1.37
C GLY A 307 -25.07 12.28 2.32
N LYS A 308 -25.98 12.12 3.29
CA LYS A 308 -26.37 13.17 4.24
C LYS A 308 -25.26 13.42 5.29
N SER A 309 -24.19 14.13 4.88
CA SER A 309 -23.23 14.81 5.77
C SER A 309 -22.29 15.79 5.02
N HIS A 310 -22.77 16.52 4.00
CA HIS A 310 -21.93 17.49 3.28
C HIS A 310 -22.59 18.87 3.19
N THR A 311 -22.78 19.51 4.36
CA THR A 311 -22.98 20.95 4.44
C THR A 311 -21.63 21.63 4.69
N ASN A 312 -21.34 22.63 3.86
CA ASN A 312 -20.18 23.54 3.85
C ASN A 312 -18.96 23.13 3.03
N ALA A 313 -19.04 23.36 1.71
CA ALA A 313 -18.03 24.12 0.96
C ALA A 313 -18.57 24.38 -0.45
N ASP A 314 -19.42 25.40 -0.59
CA ASP A 314 -19.64 26.03 -1.88
C ASP A 314 -18.57 27.13 -2.06
N GLY A 315 -18.01 27.21 -3.26
CA GLY A 315 -17.03 28.23 -3.65
C GLY A 315 -15.56 27.80 -3.62
N LEU A 316 -15.10 27.17 -4.70
CA LEU A 316 -13.82 27.43 -5.38
C LEU A 316 -13.62 26.44 -6.54
N ARG A 317 -14.21 26.74 -7.70
CA ARG A 317 -13.77 26.17 -8.98
C ARG A 317 -12.59 26.99 -9.48
N ARG A 318 -11.47 26.35 -9.80
CA ARG A 318 -10.51 26.76 -10.87
C ARG A 318 -9.43 25.69 -11.09
N TRP A 319 -9.44 25.12 -12.30
CA TRP A 319 -8.41 24.30 -12.97
C TRP A 319 -7.75 23.16 -12.16
N PRO A 320 -8.24 21.92 -12.22
CA PRO A 320 -7.40 20.75 -11.93
C PRO A 320 -6.22 20.70 -12.92
N LEU A 321 -5.06 20.20 -12.48
CA LEU A 321 -3.89 19.98 -13.35
C LEU A 321 -3.88 18.56 -13.88
N ASP A 322 -3.39 18.45 -15.11
CA ASP A 322 -3.13 17.23 -15.85
C ASP A 322 -2.23 16.25 -15.06
N ASN A 323 -2.62 14.96 -15.03
CA ASN A 323 -1.76 13.88 -14.49
C ASN A 323 -0.72 13.44 -15.53
N VAL A 324 0.17 14.36 -15.90
CA VAL A 324 1.29 14.16 -16.84
C VAL A 324 2.59 13.85 -16.11
N LYS A 325 3.57 13.22 -16.77
CA LYS A 325 4.89 12.90 -16.15
C LYS A 325 5.66 14.11 -15.61
N SER A 326 5.34 15.32 -16.07
CA SER A 326 5.89 16.58 -15.57
C SER A 326 5.20 17.09 -14.30
N ASN A 327 4.03 16.53 -13.94
CA ASN A 327 3.34 16.78 -12.68
C ASN A 327 4.04 15.99 -11.57
N PRO A 328 4.54 16.62 -10.50
CA PRO A 328 5.13 15.91 -9.37
C PRO A 328 4.10 15.13 -8.52
N ALA A 329 2.80 15.38 -8.72
CA ALA A 329 1.70 14.53 -8.22
C ALA A 329 1.42 13.34 -9.15
N HIS A 330 2.20 13.16 -10.21
CA HIS A 330 2.06 12.01 -11.10
C HIS A 330 2.18 10.74 -10.28
N ASP A 331 1.10 9.98 -10.26
CA ASP A 331 1.09 8.60 -9.82
C ASP A 331 1.48 7.78 -11.06
N PRO A 332 2.76 7.40 -11.23
CA PRO A 332 3.12 6.44 -12.25
C PRO A 332 2.35 5.16 -11.89
N GLU A 333 1.43 4.73 -12.75
CA GLU A 333 0.98 3.35 -12.73
C GLU A 333 2.24 2.48 -12.59
N LEU A 334 2.31 1.74 -11.47
CA LEU A 334 3.45 0.97 -10.95
C LEU A 334 4.66 1.77 -10.38
N ALA A 335 4.68 1.99 -9.06
CA ALA A 335 5.93 1.97 -8.26
C ALA A 335 5.73 1.89 -6.74
N ALA A 336 4.52 2.07 -6.19
CA ALA A 336 4.26 1.64 -4.82
C ALA A 336 3.98 0.13 -4.84
N LYS A 337 5.01 -0.67 -5.12
CA LYS A 337 5.01 -2.03 -4.57
C LYS A 337 5.05 -1.81 -3.06
N ILE A 338 3.91 -1.93 -2.40
CA ILE A 338 3.93 -2.41 -1.01
C ILE A 338 4.86 -3.63 -1.04
N PRO A 339 5.82 -3.75 -0.11
CA PRO A 339 6.65 -4.94 -0.06
C PRO A 339 5.72 -6.15 -0.15
N ILE A 340 5.75 -6.84 -1.30
CA ILE A 340 4.82 -7.93 -1.65
C ILE A 340 4.79 -8.97 -0.51
N HIS A 341 5.93 -9.05 0.20
CA HIS A 341 6.08 -9.67 1.50
C HIS A 341 4.93 -9.47 2.48
N PHE A 342 4.59 -8.24 2.86
CA PHE A 342 3.62 -8.01 3.94
C PHE A 342 2.24 -8.62 3.65
N MET A 343 1.93 -8.83 2.36
CA MET A 343 0.67 -9.40 1.89
C MET A 343 0.73 -10.93 1.72
N GLU A 344 1.84 -11.48 1.20
CA GLU A 344 2.02 -12.94 1.09
C GLU A 344 2.05 -13.62 2.46
N ILE A 345 2.61 -12.94 3.45
CA ILE A 345 2.71 -13.39 4.85
C ILE A 345 1.32 -13.67 5.44
N TYR A 346 0.34 -12.79 5.21
CA TYR A 346 -1.02 -12.99 5.73
C TYR A 346 -1.78 -14.10 5.00
N ARG A 347 -1.53 -14.28 3.70
CA ARG A 347 -2.25 -15.27 2.87
C ARG A 347 -1.98 -16.72 3.26
N LYS A 348 -0.77 -17.03 3.75
CA LYS A 348 -0.40 -18.38 4.21
C LYS A 348 -0.87 -18.72 5.62
N LYS A 349 -1.17 -17.71 6.45
CA LYS A 349 -1.66 -17.92 7.82
C LYS A 349 -3.04 -18.59 7.83
N ASN A 350 -3.87 -18.29 6.83
CA ASN A 350 -5.25 -18.80 6.72
C ASN A 350 -5.38 -20.04 5.82
N SER A 351 -4.30 -20.48 5.16
CA SER A 351 -4.32 -21.71 4.34
C SER A 351 -4.07 -22.99 5.15
N LYS A 352 -3.96 -22.92 6.48
CA LYS A 352 -3.81 -24.10 7.36
C LYS A 352 -5.14 -24.78 7.76
N PHE A 353 -6.27 -24.38 7.17
CA PHE A 353 -7.55 -25.09 7.32
C PHE A 353 -8.18 -25.44 5.96
N SER A 354 -7.57 -26.38 5.25
CA SER A 354 -8.30 -27.26 4.32
C SER A 354 -7.50 -28.54 4.01
N GLU A 355 -7.27 -29.38 5.01
CA GLU A 355 -6.97 -30.79 4.77
C GLU A 355 -7.97 -31.64 5.56
N SER A 356 -9.08 -31.98 4.90
CA SER A 356 -9.88 -33.15 5.21
C SER A 356 -10.64 -33.58 3.96
N ALA A 357 -9.95 -34.22 3.02
CA ALA A 357 -10.59 -35.15 2.10
C ALA A 357 -10.43 -36.55 2.73
N PRO A 358 -11.52 -37.28 3.06
CA PRO A 358 -11.38 -38.62 3.59
C PRO A 358 -11.07 -39.59 2.44
N GLU A 359 -9.91 -40.24 2.52
CA GLU A 359 -9.71 -41.53 1.87
C GLU A 359 -10.41 -42.63 2.70
N SER A 360 -11.36 -43.34 2.08
CA SER A 360 -11.54 -44.80 2.19
C SER A 360 -12.88 -45.24 1.56
N GLY A 361 -12.86 -46.34 0.78
CA GLY A 361 -14.08 -46.95 0.23
C GLY A 361 -13.83 -47.87 -0.97
N THR A 362 -13.35 -49.08 -0.69
CA THR A 362 -12.76 -50.10 -1.54
C THR A 362 -13.79 -51.02 -2.27
N LEU A 363 -13.34 -51.65 -3.40
CA LEU A 363 -13.75 -52.96 -3.97
C LEU A 363 -15.13 -53.01 -4.69
N THR A 364 -15.39 -53.70 -5.82
CA THR A 364 -14.74 -54.83 -6.55
C THR A 364 -15.48 -55.12 -7.88
N GLN A 365 -14.76 -55.62 -8.90
CA GLN A 365 -15.15 -56.61 -9.95
C GLN A 365 -16.29 -56.25 -10.93
N LYS A 366 -16.28 -56.54 -12.25
CA LYS A 366 -15.74 -57.67 -13.02
C LYS A 366 -15.89 -57.42 -14.55
N GLU A 367 -14.99 -58.00 -15.36
CA GLU A 367 -15.19 -58.65 -16.68
C GLU A 367 -15.85 -57.90 -17.88
N GLN A 368 -15.12 -57.68 -19.00
CA GLN A 368 -15.15 -58.47 -20.26
C GLN A 368 -14.61 -57.73 -21.53
N GLU A 369 -13.55 -58.32 -22.11
CA GLU A 369 -13.19 -58.55 -23.54
C GLU A 369 -13.40 -57.51 -24.69
N LEU A 370 -12.26 -57.12 -25.32
CA LEU A 370 -11.84 -57.10 -26.78
C LEU A 370 -12.84 -56.67 -27.91
N PRO A 371 -12.39 -56.26 -29.14
CA PRO A 371 -11.12 -56.59 -29.81
C PRO A 371 -10.40 -55.46 -30.61
N TYR A 372 -9.25 -55.85 -31.17
CA TYR A 372 -8.37 -55.18 -32.13
C TYR A 372 -9.02 -54.85 -33.49
N SER A 373 -8.51 -53.81 -34.17
CA SER A 373 -8.39 -53.77 -35.64
C SER A 373 -7.26 -52.82 -36.08
N GLU A 374 -6.31 -53.42 -36.80
CA GLU A 374 -5.23 -52.92 -37.70
C GLU A 374 -4.11 -52.00 -37.18
#